data_AF-Q5BWU3-F1
#
_entry.id   AF-Q5BWU3-F1
#
_cell.length_a   1.000
_cell.length_b   1.000
_cell.length_c   1.000
_cell.angle_alpha   90.00
_cell.angle_beta   90.00
_cell.angle_gamma   90.00
#
_symmetry.space_group_name_H-M   'P 1'
#
loop_
_entity.id
_entity.type
_entity.pdbx_description
1 polymer ?
#
loop_
_entity_poly.entity_id
_entity_poly.type
_entity_poly.pdbx_seq_one_letter_code
_entity_poly.pdbx_strand_id
1 'polypeptide(L)'
;IIKQFSHVLDSVKKDVVRCDRNNCFYSKFDSHGDRNLATIQRILLTYVWEFLDDEYTQGMCDIVAPLLVLQLDNSITSLNSSHSNNSIVSIMNEQTINYSEEMLLNIEIETYILFKQIMKNRLKKLFAKETATFYMDQKFDHIKSLIQILDPQLISHLQKFSDFTHFYFSNRW
;
A
#
# COMPACT_ATOMS: atom_id res chain seq x y z
N ILE A 1 14.86 -11.45 17.85
CA ILE A 1 14.93 -11.73 16.39
C ILE A 1 13.90 -12.78 15.95
N ILE A 2 14.10 -14.10 16.10
CA ILE A 2 13.19 -15.11 15.51
C ILE A 2 11.72 -15.00 16.00
N LYS A 3 11.49 -14.85 17.31
CA LYS A 3 10.13 -14.69 17.86
C LYS A 3 9.44 -13.41 17.38
N GLN A 4 10.19 -12.32 17.27
CA GLN A 4 9.70 -11.03 16.78
C GLN A 4 9.30 -11.14 15.30
N PHE A 5 10.15 -11.78 14.49
CA PHE A 5 9.85 -12.02 13.09
C PHE A 5 8.65 -12.96 12.89
N SER A 6 8.48 -13.97 13.76
CA SER A 6 7.29 -14.84 13.73
C SER A 6 5.99 -14.05 13.91
N HIS A 7 5.96 -13.12 14.87
CA HIS A 7 4.79 -12.27 15.08
C HIS A 7 4.51 -11.36 13.87
N VAL A 8 5.56 -10.74 13.33
CA VAL A 8 5.47 -9.95 12.10
C VAL A 8 4.90 -10.77 10.94
N LEU A 9 5.40 -11.99 10.75
CA LEU A 9 4.96 -12.89 9.67
C LEU A 9 3.46 -13.14 9.73
N ASP A 10 2.93 -13.39 10.93
CA ASP A 10 1.50 -13.62 11.13
C ASP A 10 0.67 -12.35 10.89
N SER A 11 1.15 -11.19 11.34
CA SER A 11 0.50 -9.90 11.06
C SER A 11 0.44 -9.58 9.57
N VAL A 12 1.57 -9.73 8.86
CA VAL A 12 1.65 -9.50 7.41
C VAL A 12 0.70 -10.44 6.67
N LYS A 13 0.68 -11.74 7.00
CA LYS A 13 -0.24 -12.70 6.37
C LYS A 13 -1.71 -12.32 6.55
N LYS A 14 -2.09 -11.92 7.75
CA LYS A 14 -3.47 -11.50 8.07
C LYS A 14 -3.88 -10.25 7.29
N ASP A 15 -2.96 -9.32 7.07
CA ASP A 15 -3.25 -8.08 6.34
C ASP A 15 -3.27 -8.28 4.83
N VAL A 16 -2.32 -9.06 4.30
CA VAL A 16 -2.25 -9.34 2.86
C VAL A 16 -3.46 -10.14 2.37
N VAL A 17 -3.95 -11.14 3.13
CA VAL A 17 -5.08 -11.96 2.67
C VAL A 17 -6.38 -11.16 2.48
N ARG A 18 -6.50 -10.00 3.13
CA ARG A 18 -7.65 -9.09 3.08
C ARG A 18 -7.42 -7.86 2.20
N CYS A 19 -6.18 -7.61 1.76
CA CYS A 19 -5.80 -6.45 0.97
C CYS A 19 -6.53 -6.43 -0.37
N ASP A 20 -7.21 -5.32 -0.66
CA ASP A 20 -7.87 -4.96 -1.93
C ASP A 20 -8.67 -6.07 -2.65
N ARG A 21 -9.30 -6.99 -1.91
CA ARG A 21 -10.03 -8.14 -2.50
C ARG A 21 -11.22 -7.78 -3.41
N ASN A 22 -11.71 -6.55 -3.35
CA ASN A 22 -12.75 -6.05 -4.24
C ASN A 22 -12.19 -5.56 -5.60
N ASN A 23 -10.87 -5.42 -5.72
CA ASN A 23 -10.18 -5.09 -6.97
C ASN A 23 -9.91 -6.36 -7.77
N CYS A 24 -10.12 -6.32 -9.09
CA CYS A 24 -9.85 -7.45 -9.98
C CYS A 24 -8.40 -7.96 -9.88
N PHE A 25 -7.42 -7.06 -9.69
CA PHE A 25 -5.99 -7.39 -9.54
C PHE A 25 -5.67 -8.29 -8.34
N TYR A 26 -6.55 -8.32 -7.32
CA TYR A 26 -6.37 -9.09 -6.09
C TYR A 26 -7.55 -10.02 -5.79
N SER A 27 -8.40 -10.25 -6.80
CA SER A 27 -9.60 -11.08 -6.68
C SER A 27 -9.26 -12.51 -6.27
N LYS A 28 -10.09 -13.09 -5.40
CA LYS A 28 -9.97 -14.52 -5.00
C LYS A 28 -10.43 -15.49 -6.10
N PHE A 29 -11.15 -14.98 -7.09
CA PHE A 29 -11.70 -15.79 -8.18
C PHE A 29 -10.74 -15.91 -9.37
N ASP A 30 -9.58 -15.22 -9.30
CA ASP A 30 -8.55 -15.24 -10.32
C ASP A 30 -7.22 -15.75 -9.72
N SER A 31 -6.59 -16.70 -10.42
CA SER A 31 -5.26 -17.23 -10.10
C SER A 31 -4.18 -16.14 -10.01
N HIS A 32 -4.32 -15.05 -10.76
CA HIS A 32 -3.38 -13.93 -10.72
C HIS A 32 -3.50 -13.13 -9.41
N GLY A 33 -4.69 -13.08 -8.80
CA GLY A 33 -4.92 -12.34 -7.55
C GLY A 33 -4.11 -12.89 -6.39
N ASP A 34 -4.13 -14.21 -6.18
CA ASP A 34 -3.34 -14.84 -5.12
C ASP A 34 -1.83 -14.79 -5.39
N ARG A 35 -1.40 -14.85 -6.67
CA ARG A 35 0.00 -14.59 -7.05
C ARG A 35 0.43 -13.17 -6.66
N ASN A 36 -0.38 -12.17 -6.98
CA ASN A 36 -0.07 -10.77 -6.71
C ASN A 36 -0.01 -10.51 -5.19
N LEU A 37 -0.92 -11.10 -4.42
CA LEU A 37 -0.85 -11.02 -2.95
C LEU A 37 0.38 -11.72 -2.38
N ALA A 38 0.78 -12.86 -2.93
CA ALA A 38 2.04 -13.50 -2.54
C ALA A 38 3.25 -12.59 -2.81
N THR A 39 3.23 -11.81 -3.90
CA THR A 39 4.24 -10.79 -4.19
C THR A 39 4.22 -9.66 -3.15
N ILE A 40 3.05 -9.11 -2.79
CA ILE A 40 2.94 -8.13 -1.70
C ILE A 40 3.52 -8.70 -0.40
N GLN A 41 3.21 -9.95 -0.07
CA GLN A 41 3.72 -10.60 1.13
C GLN A 41 5.26 -10.65 1.12
N ARG A 42 5.90 -11.05 0.02
CA ARG A 42 7.37 -11.10 -0.09
C ARG A 42 8.00 -9.71 0.04
N ILE A 43 7.42 -8.70 -0.60
CA ILE A 43 7.87 -7.30 -0.50
C ILE A 43 7.83 -6.82 0.96
N LEU A 44 6.71 -7.02 1.64
CA LEU A 44 6.54 -6.60 3.04
C LEU A 44 7.49 -7.35 3.97
N LEU A 45 7.64 -8.67 3.81
CA LEU A 45 8.56 -9.46 4.63
C LEU A 45 10.02 -9.05 4.41
N THR A 46 10.40 -8.74 3.17
CA THR A 46 11.73 -8.24 2.84
C THR A 46 11.98 -6.88 3.51
N TYR A 47 11.00 -5.97 3.44
CA TYR A 47 11.09 -4.66 4.09
C TYR A 47 11.24 -4.79 5.60
N VAL A 48 10.38 -5.58 6.26
CA VAL A 48 10.44 -5.72 7.72
C VAL A 48 11.69 -6.46 8.16
N TRP A 49 12.20 -7.40 7.36
CA TRP A 49 13.49 -8.03 7.63
C TRP A 49 14.65 -7.02 7.59
N GLU A 50 14.62 -6.06 6.65
CA GLU A 50 15.62 -5.00 6.58
C GLU A 50 15.46 -3.97 7.72
N PHE A 51 14.23 -3.72 8.18
CA PHE A 51 13.87 -2.72 9.19
C PHE A 51 13.17 -3.33 10.41
N LEU A 52 13.76 -4.37 11.00
CA LEU A 52 13.13 -5.13 12.10
C LEU A 52 12.72 -4.27 13.30
N ASP A 53 13.49 -3.21 13.59
CA ASP A 53 13.23 -2.30 14.71
C ASP A 53 12.00 -1.40 14.46
N ASP A 54 11.68 -1.10 13.20
CA ASP A 54 10.52 -0.29 12.84
C ASP A 54 9.21 -1.12 12.87
N GLU A 55 9.32 -2.46 12.95
CA GLU A 55 8.23 -3.46 12.91
C GLU A 55 7.31 -3.33 11.66
N TYR A 56 6.29 -4.20 11.59
CA TYR A 56 5.21 -4.07 10.61
C TYR A 56 4.03 -3.33 11.24
N THR A 57 3.57 -2.27 10.58
CA THR A 57 2.37 -1.53 10.98
C THR A 57 1.25 -1.79 9.99
N GLN A 58 0.06 -2.08 10.53
CA GLN A 58 -1.15 -2.33 9.75
C GLN A 58 -1.41 -1.18 8.76
N GLY A 59 -1.75 -1.53 7.52
CA GLY A 59 -1.97 -0.59 6.42
C GLY A 59 -0.77 -0.41 5.49
N MET A 60 0.41 -0.95 5.83
CA MET A 60 1.54 -0.98 4.89
C MET A 60 1.22 -1.77 3.62
N CYS A 61 0.34 -2.80 3.68
CA CYS A 61 -0.11 -3.52 2.49
C CYS A 61 -0.89 -2.62 1.53
N ASP A 62 -1.68 -1.68 2.06
CA ASP A 62 -2.51 -0.75 1.27
C ASP A 62 -1.65 0.29 0.55
N ILE A 63 -0.39 0.48 0.98
CA ILE A 63 0.60 1.28 0.25
C ILE A 63 1.24 0.44 -0.86
N VAL A 64 1.60 -0.82 -0.60
CA VAL A 64 2.28 -1.68 -1.58
C VAL A 64 1.35 -2.07 -2.74
N ALA A 65 0.09 -2.34 -2.46
CA ALA A 65 -0.89 -2.81 -3.45
C ALA A 65 -1.00 -1.92 -4.70
N PRO A 66 -1.21 -0.59 -4.60
CA PRO A 66 -1.24 0.26 -5.79
C PRO A 66 0.11 0.37 -6.48
N LEU A 67 1.24 0.30 -5.77
CA LEU A 67 2.57 0.34 -6.39
C LEU A 67 2.80 -0.89 -7.28
N LEU A 68 2.39 -2.07 -6.81
CA LEU A 68 2.52 -3.31 -7.59
C LEU A 68 1.68 -3.26 -8.88
N VAL A 69 0.45 -2.75 -8.79
CA VAL A 69 -0.43 -2.56 -9.97
C VAL A 69 0.23 -1.64 -10.97
N LEU A 70 0.75 -0.48 -10.53
CA LEU A 70 1.42 0.48 -11.40
C LEU A 70 2.64 -0.13 -12.11
N GLN A 71 3.47 -0.92 -11.42
CA GLN A 71 4.62 -1.55 -12.04
C GLN A 71 4.22 -2.61 -13.07
N LEU A 72 3.17 -3.37 -12.77
CA LEU A 72 2.64 -4.36 -13.70
C LEU A 72 2.08 -3.68 -14.97
N ASP A 73 1.29 -2.61 -14.82
CA ASP A 73 0.72 -1.85 -15.94
C ASP A 73 1.79 -1.16 -16.81
N ASN A 74 2.82 -0.59 -16.18
CA ASN A 74 3.96 0.01 -16.88
C ASN A 74 4.71 -1.03 -17.72
N SER A 75 4.86 -2.24 -17.18
CA SER A 75 5.56 -3.34 -17.85
C SER A 75 4.79 -3.83 -19.10
N ILE A 76 3.45 -3.90 -19.03
CA ILE A 76 2.58 -4.21 -20.18
C ILE A 76 2.70 -3.11 -21.25
N THR A 77 2.67 -1.85 -20.83
CA THR A 77 2.76 -0.70 -21.74
C THR A 77 4.09 -0.68 -22.49
N SER A 78 5.20 -0.99 -21.81
CA SER A 78 6.52 -1.12 -22.43
C SER A 78 6.57 -2.23 -23.49
N LEU A 79 5.99 -3.40 -23.21
CA LEU A 79 5.88 -4.52 -24.16
C LEU A 79 5.07 -4.15 -25.40
N ASN A 80 3.97 -3.41 -25.22
CA ASN A 80 3.09 -2.99 -26.32
C ASN A 80 3.74 -1.90 -27.18
N SER A 81 4.48 -0.97 -26.57
CA SER A 81 5.20 0.10 -27.29
C SER A 81 6.37 -0.42 -28.14
N SER A 82 6.93 -1.57 -27.79
CA SER A 82 7.97 -2.25 -28.58
C SER A 82 7.40 -3.15 -29.70
N HIS A 83 6.08 -3.43 -29.70
CA HIS A 83 5.40 -4.29 -30.67
C HIS A 83 4.47 -3.55 -31.65
N SER A 84 4.67 -2.24 -31.87
CA SER A 84 3.94 -1.47 -32.88
C SER A 84 4.35 -1.87 -34.31
N ASN A 85 3.97 -3.08 -34.73
CA ASN A 85 3.91 -3.54 -36.13
C ASN A 85 3.02 -4.78 -36.34
N ASN A 86 2.13 -5.16 -35.42
CA ASN A 86 1.07 -6.14 -35.74
C ASN A 86 -0.28 -5.76 -35.11
N SER A 87 -1.22 -5.39 -35.97
CA SER A 87 -2.60 -4.94 -35.68
C SER A 87 -3.54 -6.03 -35.12
N ILE A 88 -3.04 -6.95 -34.28
CA ILE A 88 -3.83 -8.07 -33.73
C ILE A 88 -4.17 -7.88 -32.23
N VAL A 89 -3.50 -6.96 -31.52
CA VAL A 89 -3.60 -6.91 -30.04
C VAL A 89 -4.86 -6.21 -29.52
N SER A 90 -5.65 -5.50 -30.34
CA SER A 90 -6.85 -4.79 -29.89
C SER A 90 -8.07 -5.68 -29.56
N ILE A 91 -7.94 -7.01 -29.63
CA ILE A 91 -9.03 -7.98 -29.30
C ILE A 91 -8.56 -9.08 -28.34
N MET A 92 -7.32 -9.06 -27.83
CA MET A 92 -6.86 -10.07 -26.87
C MET A 92 -7.18 -9.62 -25.43
N ASN A 93 -8.16 -10.29 -24.82
CA ASN A 93 -8.53 -10.18 -23.40
C ASN A 93 -7.30 -10.01 -22.49
N GLU A 94 -7.44 -9.20 -21.44
CA GLU A 94 -6.52 -9.01 -20.29
C GLU A 94 -6.07 -10.31 -19.58
N GLN A 95 -6.46 -11.50 -20.06
CA GLN A 95 -6.36 -12.78 -19.37
C GLN A 95 -5.21 -13.69 -19.80
N THR A 96 -4.25 -13.28 -20.64
CA THR A 96 -3.14 -14.20 -20.98
C THR A 96 -1.82 -13.56 -21.43
N ILE A 97 -1.36 -12.50 -20.75
CA ILE A 97 0.08 -12.17 -20.80
C ILE A 97 0.79 -13.07 -19.79
N ASN A 98 1.41 -14.13 -20.30
CA ASN A 98 2.18 -15.05 -19.47
C ASN A 98 3.53 -14.41 -19.14
N TYR A 99 3.56 -13.58 -18.09
CA TYR A 99 4.79 -12.94 -17.60
C TYR A 99 5.86 -14.00 -17.33
N SER A 100 7.08 -13.79 -17.83
CA SER A 100 8.21 -14.61 -17.45
C SER A 100 8.52 -14.44 -15.96
N GLU A 101 9.07 -15.48 -15.32
CA GLU A 101 9.47 -15.40 -13.91
C GLU A 101 10.47 -14.27 -13.66
N GLU A 102 11.39 -14.03 -14.60
CA GLU A 102 12.35 -12.93 -14.54
C GLU A 102 11.66 -11.56 -14.54
N MET A 103 10.63 -11.38 -15.36
CA MET A 103 9.89 -10.12 -15.43
C MET A 103 9.08 -9.87 -14.15
N LEU A 104 8.45 -10.91 -13.60
CA LEU A 104 7.75 -10.81 -12.31
C LEU A 104 8.70 -10.49 -11.15
N LEU A 105 9.91 -11.07 -11.17
CA LEU A 105 10.94 -10.77 -10.19
C LEU A 105 11.40 -9.31 -10.29
N ASN A 106 11.62 -8.79 -11.50
CA ASN A 106 11.98 -7.39 -11.71
C ASN A 106 10.89 -6.44 -11.19
N ILE A 107 9.62 -6.74 -11.47
CA ILE A 107 8.47 -5.98 -10.97
C ILE A 107 8.43 -5.98 -9.44
N GLU A 108 8.68 -7.13 -8.81
CA GLU A 108 8.76 -7.25 -7.35
C GLU A 108 9.87 -6.36 -6.76
N ILE A 109 11.07 -6.40 -7.36
CA ILE A 109 12.23 -5.60 -6.95
C ILE A 109 11.94 -4.10 -7.10
N GLU A 110 11.40 -3.67 -8.24
CA GLU A 110 11.09 -2.26 -8.48
C GLU A 110 9.99 -1.75 -7.53
N THR A 111 8.96 -2.57 -7.29
CA THR A 111 7.91 -2.26 -6.31
C THR A 111 8.51 -2.12 -4.91
N TYR A 112 9.40 -3.04 -4.52
CA TYR A 112 10.10 -2.97 -3.24
C TYR A 112 10.92 -1.69 -3.08
N ILE A 113 11.72 -1.33 -4.09
CA ILE A 113 12.55 -0.12 -4.06
C ILE A 113 11.67 1.13 -3.89
N LEU A 114 10.58 1.23 -4.65
CA LEU A 114 9.67 2.36 -4.59
C LEU A 114 8.99 2.45 -3.22
N PHE A 115 8.46 1.33 -2.72
CA PHE A 115 7.86 1.24 -1.39
C PHE A 115 8.84 1.69 -0.30
N LYS A 116 10.06 1.15 -0.33
CA LYS A 116 11.13 1.49 0.62
C LYS A 116 11.46 2.98 0.59
N GLN A 117 11.53 3.60 -0.58
CA GLN A 117 11.80 5.03 -0.72
C GLN A 117 10.67 5.88 -0.14
N ILE A 118 9.41 5.53 -0.40
CA ILE A 118 8.24 6.22 0.15
C ILE A 118 8.24 6.13 1.68
N MET A 119 8.46 4.92 2.22
CA MET A 119 8.56 4.71 3.66
C MET A 119 9.69 5.54 4.25
N LYS A 120 10.92 5.39 3.77
CA LYS A 120 12.09 6.08 4.32
C LYS A 120 11.97 7.60 4.27
N ASN A 121 11.47 8.15 3.15
CA ASN A 121 11.52 9.59 2.91
C ASN A 121 10.28 10.34 3.42
N ARG A 122 9.13 9.68 3.52
CA ARG A 122 7.86 10.37 3.83
C ARG A 122 7.07 9.76 4.98
N LEU A 123 7.00 8.44 5.07
CA LEU A 123 6.04 7.78 5.96
C LEU A 123 6.66 7.16 7.22
N LYS A 124 7.98 7.02 7.31
CA LYS A 124 8.66 6.30 8.41
C LYS A 124 8.15 6.72 9.79
N LYS A 125 8.03 8.03 10.03
CA LYS A 125 7.62 8.57 11.33
C LYS A 125 6.14 8.34 11.67
N LEU A 126 5.30 8.12 10.65
CA LEU A 126 3.87 7.83 10.82
C LEU A 126 3.62 6.35 11.09
N PHE A 127 4.54 5.47 10.67
CA PHE A 127 4.40 4.02 10.81
C PHE A 127 5.27 3.43 11.92
N ALA A 128 6.30 4.14 12.38
CA ALA A 128 7.16 3.68 13.47
C ALA A 128 6.47 3.84 14.83
N LYS A 129 6.34 2.74 15.57
CA LYS A 129 5.61 2.64 16.85
C LYS A 129 5.93 3.75 17.86
N GLU A 130 7.20 4.13 17.98
CA GLU A 130 7.65 5.15 18.94
C GLU A 130 7.21 6.57 18.58
N THR A 131 6.96 6.83 17.30
CA THR A 131 6.73 8.19 16.78
C THR A 131 5.34 8.38 16.15
N ALA A 132 4.66 7.30 15.77
CA ALA A 132 3.42 7.31 15.02
C ALA A 132 2.34 8.14 15.70
N THR A 133 2.07 7.91 16.99
CA THR A 133 1.03 8.63 17.74
C THR A 133 1.27 10.14 17.70
N PHE A 134 2.49 10.57 18.03
CA PHE A 134 2.84 11.99 18.05
C PHE A 134 2.69 12.65 16.68
N TYR A 135 3.17 12.00 15.61
CA TYR A 135 3.07 12.58 14.27
C TYR A 135 1.65 12.53 13.71
N MET A 136 0.84 11.51 14.05
CA MET A 136 -0.58 11.46 13.67
C MET A 136 -1.38 12.56 14.38
N ASP A 137 -1.15 12.78 15.67
CA ASP A 137 -1.79 13.87 16.41
C ASP A 137 -1.47 15.24 15.79
N GLN A 138 -0.21 15.46 15.38
CA GLN A 138 0.14 16.67 14.61
C GLN A 138 -0.63 16.79 13.29
N LYS A 139 -0.88 15.68 12.57
CA LYS A 139 -1.70 15.73 11.35
C LYS A 139 -3.15 16.08 11.66
N PHE A 140 -3.70 15.58 12.75
CA PHE A 140 -5.05 15.94 13.20
C PHE A 140 -5.15 17.41 13.56
N ASP A 141 -4.16 17.96 14.25
CA ASP A 141 -4.12 19.39 14.57
C ASP A 141 -4.03 20.27 13.33
N HIS A 142 -3.26 19.86 12.32
CA HIS A 142 -3.21 20.56 11.04
C HIS A 142 -4.56 20.53 10.31
N ILE A 143 -5.21 19.36 10.22
CA ILE A 143 -6.54 19.22 9.59
C ILE A 143 -7.57 20.09 10.32
N LYS A 144 -7.55 20.04 11.66
CA LYS A 144 -8.42 20.86 12.51
C LYS A 144 -8.22 22.35 12.26
N SER A 145 -6.96 22.80 12.17
CA SER A 145 -6.61 24.19 11.88
C SER A 145 -7.08 24.63 10.50
N LEU A 146 -6.95 23.76 9.48
CA LEU A 146 -7.45 24.04 8.13
C LEU A 146 -8.98 24.15 8.12
N ILE A 147 -9.69 23.22 8.76
CA ILE A 147 -11.16 23.23 8.81
C ILE A 147 -11.68 24.45 9.56
N GLN A 148 -11.00 24.89 10.63
CA GLN A 148 -11.36 26.12 11.34
C GLN A 148 -11.38 27.35 10.44
N ILE A 149 -10.48 27.41 9.46
CA ILE A 149 -10.39 28.53 8.50
C ILE A 149 -11.39 28.33 7.36
N LEU A 150 -11.48 27.12 6.81
CA LEU A 150 -12.27 26.82 5.62
C LEU A 150 -13.77 26.69 5.88
N ASP A 151 -14.16 26.12 7.03
CA ASP A 151 -15.55 25.89 7.42
C ASP A 151 -15.76 26.05 8.95
N PRO A 152 -15.95 27.30 9.42
CA PRO A 152 -16.24 27.58 10.81
C PRO A 152 -17.54 26.97 11.34
N GLN A 153 -18.50 26.66 10.45
CA GLN A 153 -19.77 26.06 10.85
C GLN A 153 -19.58 24.58 11.19
N LEU A 154 -18.80 23.86 10.37
CA LEU A 154 -18.44 22.47 10.63
C LEU A 154 -17.68 22.33 11.95
N ILE A 155 -16.66 23.16 12.20
CA ILE A 155 -15.91 23.05 13.46
C ILE A 155 -16.78 23.35 14.68
N SER A 156 -17.67 24.35 14.59
CA SER A 156 -18.63 24.67 15.66
C SER A 156 -19.60 23.51 15.91
N HIS A 157 -19.99 22.79 14.85
CA HIS A 157 -20.81 21.59 14.99
C HIS A 157 -20.04 20.45 15.65
N LEU A 158 -18.81 20.17 15.22
CA LEU A 158 -17.97 19.12 15.81
C LEU A 158 -17.66 19.40 17.29
N GLN A 159 -17.47 20.66 17.68
CA GLN A 159 -17.24 21.05 19.08
C GLN A 159 -18.42 20.78 20.02
N LYS A 160 -19.66 20.67 19.49
CA LYS A 160 -20.82 20.27 20.31
C LYS A 160 -20.75 18.82 20.78
N PHE A 161 -19.89 18.02 20.16
CA PHE A 161 -19.70 16.60 20.44
C PHE A 161 -18.22 16.36 20.77
N SER A 162 -17.90 16.18 22.06
CA SER A 162 -16.52 16.04 22.56
C SER A 162 -15.66 15.06 21.75
N ASP A 163 -16.28 13.98 21.30
CA ASP A 163 -15.58 12.84 20.70
C ASP A 163 -15.00 13.15 19.31
N PHE A 164 -15.53 14.15 18.60
CA PHE A 164 -15.03 14.53 17.27
C PHE A 164 -13.96 15.61 17.28
N THR A 165 -13.69 16.23 18.44
CA THR A 165 -12.76 17.38 18.53
C THR A 165 -11.29 17.02 18.34
N HIS A 166 -10.95 15.74 18.47
CA HIS A 166 -9.61 15.17 18.27
C HIS A 166 -9.40 14.59 16.87
N PHE A 167 -10.44 14.57 16.02
CA PHE A 167 -10.35 14.10 14.63
C PHE A 167 -9.87 12.64 14.46
N TYR A 168 -10.00 11.78 15.48
CA TYR A 168 -9.59 10.37 15.36
C TYR A 168 -10.34 9.59 14.27
N PHE A 169 -11.51 10.07 13.83
CA PHE A 169 -12.21 9.50 12.68
C PHE A 169 -11.43 9.61 11.36
N SER A 170 -10.50 10.58 11.23
CA SER A 170 -9.62 10.72 10.08
C SER A 170 -8.31 9.94 10.19
N ASN A 171 -8.13 9.09 11.21
CA ASN A 171 -6.90 8.31 11.38
C ASN A 171 -6.60 7.35 10.21
N ARG A 172 -7.63 6.95 9.46
CA ARG A 172 -7.49 6.07 8.28
C ARG A 172 -7.19 6.84 6.97
N TRP A 173 -7.35 8.17 6.98
CA TRP A 173 -7.18 8.97 5.77
C TRP A 173 -5.71 9.10 5.36
#